data_AF-W7SRL0-F1
#
_entry.id   AF-W7SRL0-F1
#
_cell.length_a   1.000
_cell.length_b   1.000
_cell.length_c   1.000
_cell.angle_alpha   90.00
_cell.angle_beta   90.00
_cell.angle_gamma   90.00
#
_symmetry.space_group_name_H-M   'P 1'
#
loop_
_entity.id
_entity.type
_entity.pdbx_description
1 polymer ?
#
loop_
_entity_poly.entity_id
_entity_poly.type
_entity_poly.pdbx_seq_one_letter_code
_entity_poly.pdbx_strand_id
1 'polypeptide(L)'
;SRAPAFADNARRSPDRGRPAASGVGRGGRRAVRGGRRERPARHRPHGPGGLRRHAGRRRRHEGRARHRVAQRGRTPLGVVAQLMAPLLPPDSPQWNLLRNGAGPAALGQLIREFLAPARQRPLLAIVDDAQWADPESLRWLQGVARRMTGTRLVLLLTVRSGADLAETAITATHQLRLAPLDAAAVRAVLDREFPDGVSEKFAAVAAESTRGNPAVLRAVLGRLSAQRVLPDDKAVPQLREAIAEATSDLVSRTIDGLPAELVLLLRAIAICNGILDFDLVCTVGGLHSWSAPRARAMLHNAGLTTSGGRPLLAAWVSADRLLAGMPVAQRESMHVHAARLGHLSAAEDTGVAAILLGTKAIGESWAVDVLRRAAAWHNLAGDTVAATKLLSRATRETGDPVAHAKVLLELGEIELLESTEAADRHLGQVIVSEGGPEIGPLRVRAADLLFARGAGMLVRRLTATAYRSHRLDEESTDQLLALHWLAEDDAAMPISLDGPATLVAEPENPTQAGVAAWHLATAGRNIELCKVLARKAIASD
;
A
#
# COMPACT_ATOMS: atom_id res chain seq x y z
N SER A 1 -20.75 -18.89 49.83
CA SER A 1 -19.57 -18.88 50.71
C SER A 1 -18.57 -17.83 50.25
N ARG A 2 -18.39 -16.82 51.12
CA ARG A 2 -17.31 -15.81 51.22
C ARG A 2 -17.05 -14.85 50.04
N ALA A 3 -17.58 -13.64 50.21
CA ALA A 3 -16.96 -12.35 49.89
C ALA A 3 -15.66 -12.12 50.71
N PRO A 4 -14.88 -11.01 50.53
CA PRO A 4 -15.27 -9.64 50.93
C PRO A 4 -14.71 -8.55 49.97
N ALA A 5 -14.70 -7.24 50.21
CA ALA A 5 -15.63 -6.23 50.77
C ALA A 5 -14.98 -4.84 50.55
N PHE A 6 -15.80 -3.81 50.62
CA PHE A 6 -15.58 -2.35 50.46
C PHE A 6 -14.56 -1.66 51.40
N ALA A 7 -14.03 -0.52 50.93
CA ALA A 7 -13.91 0.83 51.58
C ALA A 7 -13.07 1.73 50.62
N ASP A 8 -13.46 2.89 50.07
CA ASP A 8 -14.13 4.13 50.51
C ASP A 8 -13.43 4.85 51.67
N ASN A 9 -12.70 5.96 51.41
CA ASN A 9 -13.15 7.34 51.70
C ASN A 9 -12.10 8.45 51.43
N ALA A 10 -12.61 9.55 50.85
CA ALA A 10 -12.37 10.98 51.11
C ALA A 10 -10.99 11.71 51.04
N ARG A 11 -10.91 12.61 50.04
CA ARG A 11 -10.83 14.10 50.10
C ARG A 11 -9.86 14.78 51.11
N ARG A 12 -8.97 15.65 50.60
CA ARG A 12 -9.06 17.15 50.59
C ARG A 12 -7.72 17.81 50.19
N SER A 13 -7.81 18.75 49.25
CA SER A 13 -6.80 19.75 48.84
C SER A 13 -6.70 20.91 49.87
N PRO A 14 -6.11 22.07 49.53
CA PRO A 14 -4.70 22.39 49.24
C PRO A 14 -4.19 23.49 50.22
N ASP A 15 -2.89 23.83 50.19
CA ASP A 15 -2.44 25.08 50.84
C ASP A 15 -1.52 25.93 49.94
N ARG A 16 -1.75 27.23 50.05
CA ARG A 16 -1.20 28.35 49.27
C ARG A 16 0.07 28.87 49.94
N GLY A 17 0.97 29.47 49.14
CA GLY A 17 2.06 30.28 49.70
C GLY A 17 3.02 30.87 48.66
N ARG A 18 2.62 31.96 48.02
CA ARG A 18 3.53 33.03 47.48
C ARG A 18 3.84 34.03 48.63
N PRO A 19 4.66 35.12 48.52
CA PRO A 19 5.27 35.78 47.33
C PRO A 19 6.71 36.39 47.52
N ALA A 20 7.14 37.14 46.49
CA ALA A 20 8.08 38.30 46.45
C ALA A 20 9.59 37.98 46.27
N ALA A 21 10.43 38.74 45.54
CA ALA A 21 10.36 40.13 45.07
C ALA A 21 11.29 40.36 43.83
N SER A 22 10.86 41.17 42.85
CA SER A 22 11.42 42.47 42.39
C SER A 22 12.88 42.55 41.91
N GLY A 23 13.08 43.06 40.69
CA GLY A 23 14.38 43.54 40.19
C GLY A 23 14.29 44.18 38.80
N VAL A 24 14.16 45.50 38.76
CA VAL A 24 14.11 46.38 37.58
C VAL A 24 15.53 46.65 37.06
N GLY A 25 15.72 46.80 35.74
CA GLY A 25 16.98 47.31 35.17
C GLY A 25 16.91 47.63 33.68
N ARG A 26 16.86 48.94 33.36
CA ARG A 26 16.84 49.54 32.02
C ARG A 26 18.18 49.42 31.27
N GLY A 27 18.09 49.39 29.94
CA GLY A 27 18.83 50.30 29.05
C GLY A 27 20.14 49.80 28.42
N GLY A 28 20.32 50.13 27.14
CA GLY A 28 21.67 50.21 26.54
C GLY A 28 21.80 49.69 25.11
N ARG A 29 21.47 50.52 24.13
CA ARG A 29 21.99 50.39 22.76
C ARG A 29 23.51 50.46 22.79
N ARG A 30 24.21 49.55 22.10
CA ARG A 30 25.51 49.83 21.47
C ARG A 30 25.75 48.90 20.29
N ALA A 31 25.75 49.49 19.11
CA ALA A 31 26.31 48.91 17.90
C ALA A 31 27.83 48.83 18.03
N VAL A 32 28.41 47.67 17.71
CA VAL A 32 29.83 47.55 17.40
C VAL A 32 29.96 46.77 16.10
N ARG A 33 30.39 47.50 15.07
CA ARG A 33 30.93 47.00 13.81
C ARG A 33 32.22 46.23 14.12
N GLY A 34 32.34 45.01 13.62
CA GLY A 34 33.58 44.23 13.69
C GLY A 34 33.53 43.07 12.71
N GLY A 35 34.01 43.31 11.49
CA GLY A 35 34.05 42.29 10.45
C GLY A 35 35.00 41.15 10.78
N ARG A 36 34.72 39.97 10.23
CA ARG A 36 35.74 38.95 9.89
C ARG A 36 35.13 37.85 9.01
N ARG A 37 35.57 37.89 7.75
CA ARG A 37 35.93 36.76 6.88
C ARG A 37 34.94 35.60 6.78
N GLU A 38 34.21 35.62 5.67
CA GLU A 38 33.64 34.46 5.01
C GLU A 38 34.69 33.35 4.84
N ARG A 39 34.37 32.15 5.34
CA ARG A 39 34.93 30.87 4.90
C ARG A 39 33.74 29.94 4.66
N PRO A 40 33.54 29.37 3.46
CA PRO A 40 32.44 28.43 3.25
C PRO A 40 32.79 27.09 3.89
N ALA A 41 32.05 26.72 4.93
CA ALA A 41 32.06 25.37 5.49
C ALA A 41 31.44 24.41 4.47
N ARG A 42 32.30 23.67 3.76
CA ARG A 42 31.88 22.55 2.91
C ARG A 42 31.30 21.45 3.81
N HIS A 43 29.98 21.39 3.90
CA HIS A 43 29.27 20.21 4.41
C HIS A 43 29.59 19.01 3.52
N ARG A 44 30.36 18.06 4.06
CA ARG A 44 30.55 16.73 3.48
C ARG A 44 29.36 15.85 3.90
N PRO A 45 28.62 15.23 2.99
CA PRO A 45 27.68 14.18 3.35
C PRO A 45 28.45 12.89 3.67
N HIS A 46 28.23 12.36 4.87
CA HIS A 46 28.75 11.07 5.29
C HIS A 46 28.05 9.93 4.52
N GLY A 47 28.77 9.29 3.60
CA GLY A 47 28.33 8.05 2.94
C GLY A 47 28.47 6.81 3.85
N PRO A 48 27.64 5.77 3.68
CA PRO A 48 27.55 4.66 4.62
C PRO A 48 28.73 3.68 4.44
N GLY A 49 29.72 3.75 5.33
CA GLY A 49 30.81 2.77 5.43
C GLY A 49 30.55 1.78 6.58
N GLY A 50 29.99 0.61 6.28
CA GLY A 50 29.53 -0.39 7.27
C GLY A 50 30.21 -1.73 7.27
N LEU A 51 31.34 -1.84 6.59
CA LEU A 51 32.20 -3.03 6.59
C LEU A 51 33.62 -2.71 7.10
N ARG A 52 33.77 -1.58 7.81
CA ARG A 52 35.09 -1.02 8.17
C ARG A 52 35.61 -1.34 9.57
N ARG A 53 34.93 -2.14 10.41
CA ARG A 53 35.35 -2.31 11.82
C ARG A 53 35.53 -3.73 12.35
N HIS A 54 35.68 -4.77 11.52
CA HIS A 54 35.96 -6.12 12.05
C HIS A 54 37.04 -6.97 11.37
N ALA A 55 37.88 -6.39 10.51
CA ALA A 55 39.11 -7.04 10.06
C ALA A 55 40.32 -6.39 10.73
N GLY A 56 40.51 -6.68 12.02
CA GLY A 56 41.57 -6.08 12.81
C GLY A 56 41.96 -6.93 14.00
N ARG A 57 42.62 -8.08 13.76
CA ARG A 57 43.73 -8.58 14.59
C ARG A 57 44.36 -9.84 13.97
N ARG A 58 45.69 -9.73 13.71
CA ARG A 58 46.70 -10.78 13.39
C ARG A 58 46.60 -11.35 11.95
N ARG A 59 47.63 -11.42 11.10
CA ARG A 59 49.09 -11.22 11.17
C ARG A 59 49.62 -10.57 9.86
N ARG A 60 50.84 -10.05 9.94
CA ARG A 60 51.62 -9.37 8.89
C ARG A 60 51.91 -10.31 7.70
N HIS A 61 51.63 -9.86 6.47
CA HIS A 61 52.53 -9.91 5.30
C HIS A 61 51.97 -9.03 4.17
N GLU A 62 52.90 -8.51 3.37
CA GLU A 62 52.88 -7.41 2.41
C GLU A 62 51.73 -7.33 1.38
N GLY A 63 51.43 -6.08 0.99
CA GLY A 63 50.93 -5.70 -0.34
C GLY A 63 49.43 -5.87 -0.60
N ARG A 64 48.59 -4.92 -0.16
CA ARG A 64 47.20 -4.80 -0.65
C ARG A 64 46.82 -3.36 -0.98
N ALA A 65 46.83 -3.03 -2.28
CA ALA A 65 46.06 -1.90 -2.81
C ALA A 65 44.58 -2.29 -2.86
N ARG A 66 43.71 -1.47 -2.26
CA ARG A 66 42.25 -1.63 -2.25
C ARG A 66 41.67 -0.40 -2.95
N HIS A 67 41.05 -0.57 -4.12
CA HIS A 67 40.34 0.51 -4.81
C HIS A 67 38.89 0.11 -5.10
N ARG A 68 38.01 1.11 -5.06
CA ARG A 68 36.55 1.00 -4.89
C ARG A 68 35.87 1.54 -6.16
N VAL A 69 34.94 0.78 -6.73
CA VAL A 69 34.26 1.10 -7.99
C VAL A 69 33.01 1.93 -7.74
N ALA A 70 32.90 3.10 -8.36
CA ALA A 70 31.64 3.84 -8.50
C ALA A 70 31.77 4.86 -9.64
N GLN A 71 31.32 4.53 -10.85
CA GLN A 71 30.98 5.54 -11.86
C GLN A 71 30.02 4.97 -12.91
N ARG A 72 28.90 5.68 -13.11
CA ARG A 72 27.89 5.41 -14.16
C ARG A 72 28.46 5.81 -15.53
N GLY A 73 28.19 4.96 -16.51
CA GLY A 73 28.83 4.94 -17.83
C GLY A 73 28.84 6.24 -18.62
N ARG A 74 30.00 6.46 -19.25
CA ARG A 74 30.24 7.17 -20.52
C ARG A 74 31.69 7.03 -20.99
N THR A 75 32.57 6.48 -20.15
CA THR A 75 33.93 6.09 -20.52
C THR A 75 33.94 4.61 -20.94
N PRO A 76 34.36 4.28 -22.18
CA PRO A 76 34.64 2.89 -22.53
C PRO A 76 35.67 2.30 -21.55
N LEU A 77 35.57 1.01 -21.22
CA LEU A 77 36.53 0.28 -20.38
C LEU A 77 36.71 0.85 -18.95
N GLY A 78 35.69 1.48 -18.37
CA GLY A 78 35.78 2.15 -17.07
C GLY A 78 36.13 1.23 -15.91
N VAL A 79 35.60 -0.01 -15.88
CA VAL A 79 35.94 -1.00 -14.85
C VAL A 79 37.35 -1.56 -15.09
N VAL A 80 37.71 -1.81 -16.35
CA VAL A 80 39.06 -2.28 -16.72
C VAL A 80 40.11 -1.27 -16.28
N ALA A 81 39.88 0.02 -16.52
CA ALA A 81 40.79 1.08 -16.11
C ALA A 81 41.05 1.08 -14.60
N GLN A 82 40.03 0.84 -13.78
CA GLN A 82 40.15 0.77 -12.32
C GLN A 82 40.87 -0.50 -11.84
N LEU A 83 40.66 -1.63 -12.50
CA LEU A 83 41.38 -2.88 -12.21
C LEU A 83 42.85 -2.82 -12.65
N MET A 84 43.14 -2.08 -13.72
CA MET A 84 44.47 -1.85 -14.27
C MET A 84 45.27 -0.78 -13.54
N ALA A 85 44.61 0.20 -12.90
CA ALA A 85 45.26 1.31 -12.22
C ALA A 85 46.39 0.92 -11.24
N PRO A 86 46.27 -0.16 -10.44
CA PRO A 86 47.34 -0.58 -9.54
C PRO A 86 48.50 -1.32 -10.24
N LEU A 87 48.32 -1.71 -11.50
CA LEU A 87 49.25 -2.55 -12.26
C LEU A 87 49.98 -1.78 -13.36
N LEU A 88 49.42 -0.66 -13.83
CA LEU A 88 49.99 0.16 -14.89
C LEU A 88 50.71 1.39 -14.32
N PRO A 89 51.90 1.74 -14.82
CA PRO A 89 52.54 3.03 -14.57
C PRO A 89 51.66 4.20 -15.04
N PRO A 90 51.81 5.43 -14.48
CA PRO A 90 51.07 6.61 -14.93
C PRO A 90 51.24 6.94 -16.42
N ASP A 91 52.44 6.70 -16.97
CA ASP A 91 52.81 7.06 -18.36
C ASP A 91 52.56 5.91 -19.36
N SER A 92 51.84 4.89 -18.93
CA SER A 92 51.55 3.68 -19.71
C SER A 92 50.71 4.00 -20.96
N PRO A 93 51.10 3.61 -22.19
CA PRO A 93 50.32 3.85 -23.40
C PRO A 93 48.94 3.18 -23.38
N GLN A 94 48.76 2.18 -22.53
CA GLN A 94 47.52 1.50 -22.22
C GLN A 94 46.44 2.45 -21.69
N TRP A 95 46.82 3.57 -21.04
CA TRP A 95 45.84 4.58 -20.62
C TRP A 95 45.09 5.22 -21.79
N ASN A 96 45.71 5.32 -22.97
CA ASN A 96 45.02 5.81 -24.17
C ASN A 96 44.01 4.80 -24.68
N LEU A 97 44.33 3.50 -24.63
CA LEU A 97 43.40 2.42 -24.99
C LEU A 97 42.19 2.38 -24.04
N LEU A 98 42.43 2.58 -22.74
CA LEU A 98 41.39 2.59 -21.72
C LEU A 98 40.48 3.82 -21.80
N ARG A 99 40.95 4.94 -22.38
CA ARG A 99 40.15 6.17 -22.53
C ARG A 99 39.35 6.21 -23.84
N ASN A 100 39.94 5.70 -24.90
CA ASN A 100 39.39 5.83 -26.26
C ASN A 100 38.70 4.55 -26.77
N GLY A 101 38.70 3.49 -25.97
CA GLY A 101 38.24 2.17 -26.37
C GLY A 101 39.37 1.34 -26.99
N ALA A 102 39.20 0.01 -26.96
CA ALA A 102 40.21 -0.93 -27.42
C ALA A 102 39.61 -1.93 -28.42
N GLY A 103 40.29 -2.11 -29.56
CA GLY A 103 39.98 -3.20 -30.49
C GLY A 103 40.27 -4.58 -29.87
N PRO A 104 39.81 -5.68 -30.50
CA PRO A 104 39.93 -7.04 -29.94
C PRO A 104 41.36 -7.45 -29.55
N ALA A 105 42.37 -7.07 -30.35
CA ALA A 105 43.77 -7.37 -30.08
C ALA A 105 44.29 -6.64 -28.82
N ALA A 106 43.91 -5.36 -28.66
CA ALA A 106 44.27 -4.55 -27.50
C ALA A 106 43.58 -5.05 -26.21
N LEU A 107 42.32 -5.48 -26.29
CA LEU A 107 41.65 -6.16 -25.17
C LEU A 107 42.39 -7.44 -24.76
N GLY A 108 42.82 -8.25 -25.73
CA GLY A 108 43.62 -9.44 -25.49
C GLY A 108 44.95 -9.14 -24.78
N GLN A 109 45.61 -8.03 -25.13
CA GLN A 109 46.81 -7.57 -24.46
C GLN A 109 46.54 -7.17 -23.00
N LEU A 110 45.50 -6.35 -22.75
CA LEU A 110 45.11 -5.94 -21.40
C LEU A 110 44.79 -7.14 -20.49
N ILE A 111 44.16 -8.18 -21.03
CA ILE A 111 43.91 -9.43 -20.29
C ILE A 111 45.24 -10.10 -19.89
N ARG A 112 46.21 -10.21 -20.81
CA ARG A 112 47.51 -10.82 -20.52
C ARG A 112 48.26 -10.05 -19.45
N GLU A 113 48.26 -8.73 -19.54
CA GLU A 113 48.89 -7.83 -18.58
C GLU A 113 48.24 -7.96 -17.18
N PHE A 114 46.91 -8.05 -17.11
CA PHE A 114 46.20 -8.31 -15.85
C PHE A 114 46.55 -9.65 -15.22
N LEU A 115 46.66 -10.70 -16.02
CA LEU A 115 46.91 -12.05 -15.54
C LEU A 115 48.40 -12.31 -15.23
N ALA A 116 49.32 -11.51 -15.77
CA ALA A 116 50.76 -11.72 -15.56
C ALA A 116 51.15 -11.71 -14.07
N PRO A 117 50.73 -10.75 -13.24
CA PRO A 117 50.95 -10.81 -11.78
C PRO A 117 50.28 -12.01 -11.12
N ALA A 118 49.08 -12.41 -11.58
CA ALA A 118 48.34 -13.52 -11.01
C ALA A 118 48.99 -14.90 -11.26
N ARG A 119 49.91 -15.00 -12.23
CA ARG A 119 50.74 -16.19 -12.43
C ARG A 119 51.87 -16.30 -11.40
N GLN A 120 52.34 -15.16 -10.88
CA GLN A 120 53.46 -15.11 -9.95
C GLN A 120 52.99 -15.15 -8.49
N ARG A 121 51.86 -14.50 -8.18
CA ARG A 121 51.34 -14.37 -6.81
C ARG A 121 49.81 -14.43 -6.75
N PRO A 122 49.21 -14.85 -5.62
CA PRO A 122 47.77 -14.80 -5.44
C PRO A 122 47.21 -13.38 -5.58
N LEU A 123 46.16 -13.22 -6.38
CA LEU A 123 45.48 -11.95 -6.62
C LEU A 123 43.98 -12.08 -6.33
N LEU A 124 43.41 -11.12 -5.59
CA LEU A 124 41.97 -10.97 -5.42
C LEU A 124 41.52 -9.70 -6.14
N ALA A 125 40.71 -9.88 -7.19
CA ALA A 125 40.05 -8.81 -7.90
C ALA A 125 38.59 -8.76 -7.47
N ILE A 126 38.13 -7.59 -7.01
CA ILE A 126 36.75 -7.37 -6.60
C ILE A 126 36.14 -6.33 -7.54
N VAL A 127 35.07 -6.70 -8.21
CA VAL A 127 34.23 -5.77 -8.97
C VAL A 127 32.93 -5.60 -8.21
N ASP A 128 32.70 -4.39 -7.72
CA ASP A 128 31.48 -4.06 -7.00
C ASP A 128 30.40 -3.58 -7.99
N ASP A 129 29.18 -4.09 -7.85
CA ASP A 129 28.02 -3.83 -8.69
C ASP A 129 28.29 -3.99 -10.21
N ALA A 130 28.72 -5.19 -10.62
CA ALA A 130 29.10 -5.48 -12.00
C ALA A 130 28.01 -5.20 -13.04
N GLN A 131 26.73 -5.15 -12.65
CA GLN A 131 25.62 -4.79 -13.54
C GLN A 131 25.69 -3.35 -14.08
N TRP A 132 26.50 -2.47 -13.48
CA TRP A 132 26.72 -1.11 -13.96
C TRP A 132 27.95 -0.96 -14.86
N ALA A 133 28.69 -2.05 -15.10
CA ALA A 133 29.85 -2.04 -15.97
C ALA A 133 29.45 -1.77 -17.42
N ASP A 134 30.31 -1.08 -18.17
CA ASP A 134 30.11 -0.86 -19.60
C ASP A 134 30.26 -2.18 -20.40
N PRO A 135 29.63 -2.31 -21.58
CA PRO A 135 29.68 -3.55 -22.37
C PRO A 135 31.09 -3.99 -22.78
N GLU A 136 32.05 -3.06 -22.94
CA GLU A 136 33.45 -3.41 -23.23
C GLU A 136 34.15 -4.00 -22.02
N SER A 137 33.96 -3.40 -20.84
CA SER A 137 34.44 -3.94 -19.57
C SER A 137 33.89 -5.34 -19.27
N LEU A 138 32.60 -5.59 -19.55
CA LEU A 138 32.00 -6.91 -19.36
C LEU A 138 32.61 -7.95 -20.31
N ARG A 139 32.78 -7.61 -21.59
CA ARG A 139 33.49 -8.47 -22.57
C ARG A 139 34.92 -8.76 -22.15
N TRP A 140 35.62 -7.77 -21.61
CA TRP A 140 36.97 -7.95 -21.09
C TRP A 140 37.00 -8.87 -19.86
N LEU A 141 36.10 -8.67 -18.89
CA LEU A 141 35.96 -9.54 -17.71
C LEU A 141 35.65 -10.99 -18.09
N GLN A 142 34.82 -11.20 -19.12
CA GLN A 142 34.59 -12.52 -19.69
C GLN A 142 35.87 -13.12 -20.29
N GLY A 143 36.64 -12.30 -21.00
CA GLY A 143 37.93 -12.68 -21.55
C GLY A 143 38.96 -13.07 -20.48
N VAL A 144 38.95 -12.38 -19.33
CA VAL A 144 39.72 -12.73 -18.13
C VAL A 144 39.22 -14.07 -17.58
N ALA A 145 37.92 -14.21 -17.31
CA ALA A 145 37.32 -15.41 -16.71
C ALA A 145 37.67 -16.69 -17.48
N ARG A 146 37.57 -16.65 -18.83
CA ARG A 146 37.92 -17.78 -19.70
C ARG A 146 39.41 -18.17 -19.68
N ARG A 147 40.29 -17.29 -19.18
CA ARG A 147 41.76 -17.45 -19.16
C ARG A 147 42.33 -17.53 -17.74
N MET A 148 41.47 -17.67 -16.72
CA MET A 148 41.89 -17.78 -15.32
C MET A 148 42.55 -19.13 -15.02
N THR A 149 42.31 -20.17 -15.84
CA THR A 149 42.92 -21.49 -15.68
C THR A 149 44.45 -21.38 -15.63
N GLY A 150 45.06 -21.95 -14.59
CA GLY A 150 46.51 -21.88 -14.37
C GLY A 150 47.02 -20.57 -13.77
N THR A 151 46.12 -19.67 -13.33
CA THR A 151 46.46 -18.45 -12.58
C THR A 151 46.00 -18.55 -11.13
N ARG A 152 46.61 -17.77 -10.23
CA ARG A 152 46.23 -17.66 -8.82
C ARG A 152 45.28 -16.48 -8.60
N LEU A 153 44.32 -16.29 -9.49
CA LEU A 153 43.35 -15.19 -9.44
C LEU A 153 42.02 -15.68 -8.84
N VAL A 154 41.51 -14.93 -7.85
CA VAL A 154 40.10 -14.96 -7.45
C VAL A 154 39.44 -13.69 -7.97
N LEU A 155 38.42 -13.85 -8.82
CA LEU A 155 37.57 -12.78 -9.30
C LEU A 155 36.24 -12.83 -8.55
N LEU A 156 36.01 -11.85 -7.68
CA LEU A 156 34.76 -11.68 -6.94
C LEU A 156 33.95 -10.56 -7.59
N LEU A 157 32.76 -10.92 -8.07
CA LEU A 157 31.79 -9.96 -8.61
C LEU A 157 30.64 -9.84 -7.62
N THR A 158 30.27 -8.61 -7.25
CA THR A 158 28.99 -8.37 -6.60
C THR A 158 27.99 -7.91 -7.65
N VAL A 159 26.77 -8.42 -7.52
CA VAL A 159 25.70 -8.18 -8.47
C VAL A 159 24.43 -8.04 -7.67
N ARG A 160 23.56 -7.11 -8.04
CA ARG A 160 22.24 -7.05 -7.43
C ARG A 160 21.39 -8.24 -7.84
N SER A 161 20.55 -8.72 -6.93
CA SER A 161 19.71 -9.89 -7.15
C SER A 161 18.90 -9.73 -8.43
N GLY A 162 19.04 -10.70 -9.32
CA GLY A 162 18.26 -10.75 -10.54
C GLY A 162 18.77 -9.93 -11.72
N ALA A 163 19.94 -9.31 -11.58
CA ALA A 163 20.65 -8.85 -12.77
C ALA A 163 21.15 -10.09 -13.51
N ASP A 164 20.68 -10.24 -14.74
CA ASP A 164 21.05 -11.38 -15.53
C ASP A 164 22.49 -11.21 -16.05
N LEU A 165 23.44 -11.77 -15.33
CA LEU A 165 24.80 -11.92 -15.86
C LEU A 165 24.86 -13.00 -16.95
N ALA A 166 23.78 -13.76 -17.24
CA ALA A 166 23.80 -14.72 -18.33
C ALA A 166 24.04 -14.03 -19.68
N GLU A 167 23.54 -12.81 -19.89
CA GLU A 167 23.87 -11.99 -21.07
C GLU A 167 25.38 -11.68 -21.17
N THR A 168 26.09 -11.63 -20.04
CA THR A 168 27.54 -11.40 -20.00
C THR A 168 28.36 -12.69 -20.20
N ALA A 169 27.69 -13.86 -20.13
CA ALA A 169 28.30 -15.19 -20.24
C ALA A 169 29.57 -15.35 -19.39
N ILE A 170 29.61 -14.69 -18.22
CA ILE A 170 30.57 -14.93 -17.14
C ILE A 170 29.95 -15.98 -16.24
N THR A 171 30.31 -17.24 -16.45
CA THR A 171 29.85 -18.34 -15.58
C THR A 171 30.66 -18.31 -14.28
N ALA A 172 30.01 -17.93 -13.18
CA ALA A 172 30.64 -17.96 -11.87
C ALA A 172 30.85 -19.42 -11.43
N THR A 173 32.05 -19.76 -10.96
CA THR A 173 32.34 -21.08 -10.38
C THR A 173 31.58 -21.31 -9.07
N HIS A 174 31.33 -20.23 -8.32
CA HIS A 174 30.53 -20.24 -7.10
C HIS A 174 29.61 -19.02 -7.07
N GLN A 175 28.34 -19.25 -6.74
CA GLN A 175 27.34 -18.19 -6.59
C GLN A 175 26.82 -18.19 -5.16
N LEU A 176 27.00 -17.06 -4.46
CA LEU A 176 26.45 -16.84 -3.13
C LEU A 176 25.25 -15.89 -3.24
N ARG A 177 24.04 -16.42 -3.07
CA ARG A 177 22.83 -15.59 -3.03
C ARG A 177 22.63 -15.06 -1.62
N LEU A 178 22.68 -13.74 -1.46
CA LEU A 178 22.41 -13.08 -0.17
C LEU A 178 20.90 -12.97 0.02
N ALA A 179 20.38 -13.59 1.09
CA ALA A 179 19.01 -13.39 1.55
C ALA A 179 18.94 -12.17 2.49
N PRO A 180 17.74 -11.59 2.71
CA PRO A 180 17.52 -10.70 3.84
C PRO A 180 17.96 -11.36 5.16
N LEU A 181 18.31 -10.55 6.15
CA LEU A 181 18.66 -11.05 7.48
C LEU A 181 17.43 -11.72 8.09
N ASP A 182 17.58 -12.96 8.54
CA ASP A 182 16.57 -13.61 9.36
C ASP A 182 16.52 -12.98 10.77
N ALA A 183 15.51 -13.37 11.57
CA ALA A 183 15.32 -12.82 12.91
C ALA A 183 16.53 -13.06 13.83
N ALA A 184 17.21 -14.21 13.69
CA ALA A 184 18.40 -14.53 14.48
C ALA A 184 19.59 -13.66 14.10
N ALA A 185 19.79 -13.40 12.81
CA ALA A 185 20.82 -12.50 12.30
C ALA A 185 20.54 -11.04 12.68
N VAL A 186 19.28 -10.60 12.65
CA VAL A 186 18.89 -9.28 13.18
C VAL A 186 19.19 -9.20 14.67
N ARG A 187 18.85 -10.23 15.45
CA ARG A 187 19.18 -10.28 16.88
C ARG A 187 20.69 -10.19 17.12
N ALA A 188 21.50 -10.94 16.39
CA ALA A 188 22.95 -10.89 16.50
C ALA A 188 23.53 -9.49 16.17
N VAL A 189 22.93 -8.76 15.22
CA VAL A 189 23.30 -7.37 14.92
C VAL A 189 22.93 -6.45 16.08
N LEU A 190 21.76 -6.65 16.68
CA LEU A 190 21.27 -5.87 17.82
C LEU A 190 22.13 -6.08 19.07
N ASP A 191 22.42 -7.33 19.44
CA ASP A 191 23.25 -7.67 20.61
C ASP A 191 24.67 -7.08 20.50
N ARG A 192 25.18 -6.98 19.26
CA ARG A 192 26.47 -6.36 18.99
C ARG A 192 26.45 -4.83 19.15
N GLU A 193 25.36 -4.19 18.77
CA GLU A 193 25.21 -2.73 18.87
C GLU A 193 24.85 -2.29 20.30
N PHE A 194 24.12 -3.14 21.03
CA PHE A 194 23.68 -2.91 22.42
C PHE A 194 24.17 -4.05 23.34
N PRO A 195 25.43 -4.01 23.78
CA PRO A 195 26.01 -5.07 24.62
C PRO A 195 25.33 -5.26 25.97
N ASP A 196 24.65 -4.22 26.47
CA ASP A 196 23.95 -4.22 27.77
C ASP A 196 22.61 -4.97 27.72
N GLY A 197 22.20 -5.43 26.53
CA GLY A 197 21.01 -6.26 26.32
C GLY A 197 19.92 -5.56 25.52
N VAL A 198 19.09 -6.37 24.86
CA VAL A 198 17.98 -5.95 24.00
C VAL A 198 16.75 -6.77 24.37
N SER A 199 15.61 -6.11 24.55
CA SER A 199 14.35 -6.80 24.83
C SER A 199 13.87 -7.64 23.64
N GLU A 200 13.20 -8.77 23.92
CA GLU A 200 12.66 -9.66 22.88
C GLU A 200 11.68 -8.94 21.95
N LYS A 201 10.80 -8.11 22.52
CA LYS A 201 9.82 -7.35 21.75
C LYS A 201 10.49 -6.36 20.80
N PHE A 202 11.53 -5.66 21.26
CA PHE A 202 12.29 -4.75 20.42
C PHE A 202 12.98 -5.48 19.26
N ALA A 203 13.61 -6.63 19.54
CA ALA A 203 14.25 -7.45 18.51
C ALA A 203 13.25 -8.00 17.47
N ALA A 204 12.09 -8.50 17.93
CA ALA A 204 11.03 -8.99 17.06
C ALA A 204 10.49 -7.88 16.15
N VAL A 205 10.18 -6.71 16.71
CA VAL A 205 9.69 -5.56 15.94
C VAL A 205 10.74 -5.07 14.95
N ALA A 206 12.03 -5.04 15.33
CA ALA A 206 13.11 -4.68 14.43
C ALA A 206 13.20 -5.66 13.25
N ALA A 207 13.14 -6.98 13.50
CA ALA A 207 13.21 -7.99 12.46
C ALA A 207 12.02 -7.91 11.50
N GLU A 208 10.80 -7.84 12.04
CA GLU A 208 9.56 -7.75 11.27
C GLU A 208 9.48 -6.45 10.45
N SER A 209 9.71 -5.31 11.09
CA SER A 209 9.49 -3.99 10.47
C SER A 209 10.59 -3.61 9.48
N THR A 210 11.83 -4.08 9.68
CA THR A 210 12.91 -3.90 8.68
C THR A 210 12.86 -4.94 7.56
N ARG A 211 12.06 -6.01 7.73
CA ARG A 211 12.02 -7.18 6.83
C ARG A 211 13.41 -7.73 6.50
N GLY A 212 14.32 -7.69 7.49
CA GLY A 212 15.69 -8.15 7.33
C GLY A 212 16.59 -7.28 6.45
N ASN A 213 16.19 -6.05 6.08
CA ASN A 213 17.01 -5.18 5.23
C ASN A 213 18.19 -4.58 6.03
N PRO A 214 19.46 -4.97 5.73
CA PRO A 214 20.62 -4.52 6.50
C PRO A 214 20.84 -3.00 6.43
N ALA A 215 20.47 -2.35 5.31
CA ALA A 215 20.67 -0.92 5.14
C ALA A 215 19.71 -0.10 6.02
N VAL A 216 18.45 -0.54 6.12
CA VAL A 216 17.44 0.09 7.00
C VAL A 216 17.84 -0.13 8.46
N LEU A 217 18.10 -1.39 8.86
CA LEU A 217 18.49 -1.73 10.22
C LEU A 217 19.69 -0.90 10.67
N ARG A 218 20.73 -0.80 9.84
CA ARG A 218 21.92 -0.03 10.18
C ARG A 218 21.67 1.48 10.32
N ALA A 219 20.81 2.06 9.49
CA ALA A 219 20.48 3.48 9.57
C ALA A 219 19.72 3.78 10.87
N VAL A 220 18.78 2.90 11.24
CA VAL A 220 17.99 2.99 12.48
C VAL A 220 18.89 2.88 13.70
N LEU A 221 19.76 1.86 13.74
CA LEU A 221 20.68 1.67 14.84
C LEU A 221 21.63 2.85 15.02
N GLY A 222 22.18 3.39 13.93
CA GLY A 222 23.01 4.59 14.01
C GLY A 222 22.28 5.80 14.62
N ARG A 223 20.97 5.95 14.35
CA ARG A 223 20.13 7.02 14.90
C ARG A 223 19.81 6.80 16.38
N LEU A 224 19.39 5.59 16.75
CA LEU A 224 19.05 5.24 18.13
C LEU A 224 20.28 5.31 19.05
N SER A 225 21.43 4.81 18.59
CA SER A 225 22.70 4.93 19.29
C SER A 225 23.11 6.40 19.50
N ALA A 226 22.91 7.27 18.50
CA ALA A 226 23.19 8.70 18.63
C ALA A 226 22.28 9.41 19.63
N GLN A 227 21.03 8.96 19.75
CA GLN A 227 20.05 9.47 20.71
C GLN A 227 20.14 8.82 22.09
N ARG A 228 21.02 7.82 22.27
CA ARG A 228 21.18 7.02 23.50
C ARG A 228 19.88 6.38 23.97
N VAL A 229 19.06 5.92 23.03
CA VAL A 229 17.82 5.19 23.33
C VAL A 229 18.18 3.81 23.87
N LEU A 230 17.55 3.42 24.98
CA LEU A 230 17.67 2.06 25.53
C LEU A 230 16.75 1.10 24.74
N PRO A 231 17.24 -0.07 24.30
CA PRO A 231 16.49 -0.99 23.43
C PRO A 231 15.50 -1.87 24.23
N ASP A 232 14.58 -1.22 24.95
CA ASP A 232 13.53 -1.85 25.74
C ASP A 232 12.15 -1.78 25.06
N ASP A 233 11.14 -2.39 25.70
CA ASP A 233 9.76 -2.39 25.21
C ASP A 233 9.14 -1.00 25.09
N LYS A 234 9.61 -0.01 25.87
CA LYS A 234 9.10 1.37 25.86
C LYS A 234 9.62 2.15 24.65
N ALA A 235 10.78 1.77 24.12
CA ALA A 235 11.37 2.36 22.92
C ALA A 235 10.77 1.82 21.60
N VAL A 236 9.88 0.82 21.64
CA VAL A 236 9.27 0.23 20.43
C VAL A 236 8.55 1.25 19.53
N PRO A 237 7.78 2.24 20.03
CA PRO A 237 7.20 3.28 19.18
C PRO A 237 8.27 4.12 18.47
N GLN A 238 9.32 4.51 19.17
CA GLN A 238 10.45 5.27 18.61
C GLN A 238 11.22 4.45 17.56
N LEU A 239 11.38 3.15 17.79
CA LEU A 239 11.96 2.22 16.81
C LEU A 239 11.14 2.19 15.52
N ARG A 240 9.82 2.05 15.62
CA ARG A 240 8.93 2.04 14.44
C ARG A 240 9.01 3.34 13.64
N GLU A 241 9.02 4.47 14.32
CA GLU A 241 9.19 5.78 13.68
C GLU A 241 10.53 5.88 12.96
N ALA A 242 11.63 5.51 13.64
CA ALA A 242 12.97 5.52 13.05
C ALA A 242 13.08 4.58 11.83
N ILE A 243 12.45 3.39 11.88
CA ILE A 243 12.39 2.45 10.76
C ILE A 243 11.61 3.05 9.59
N ALA A 244 10.44 3.65 9.85
CA ALA A 244 9.63 4.26 8.80
C ALA A 244 10.40 5.39 8.10
N GLU A 245 11.08 6.24 8.87
CA GLU A 245 11.92 7.32 8.34
C GLU A 245 13.12 6.77 7.54
N ALA A 246 13.86 5.81 8.10
CA ALA A 246 15.03 5.22 7.43
C ALA A 246 14.65 4.48 6.14
N THR A 247 13.48 3.83 6.12
CA THR A 247 12.92 3.19 4.93
C THR A 247 12.51 4.24 3.89
N SER A 248 11.83 5.30 4.31
CA SER A 248 11.46 6.43 3.44
C SER A 248 12.70 7.04 2.78
N ASP A 249 13.73 7.33 3.58
CA ASP A 249 15.00 7.86 3.10
C ASP A 249 15.70 6.93 2.09
N LEU A 250 15.65 5.61 2.33
CA LEU A 250 16.22 4.62 1.43
C LEU A 250 15.46 4.58 0.10
N VAL A 251 14.13 4.59 0.15
CA VAL A 251 13.27 4.63 -1.05
C VAL A 251 13.55 5.91 -1.84
N SER A 252 13.52 7.08 -1.21
CA SER A 252 13.80 8.37 -1.86
C SER A 252 15.16 8.39 -2.55
N ARG A 253 16.24 8.02 -1.83
CA ARG A 253 17.59 7.97 -2.44
C ARG A 253 17.68 6.99 -3.61
N THR A 254 16.93 5.90 -3.56
CA THR A 254 16.92 4.92 -4.65
C THR A 254 16.18 5.48 -5.87
N ILE A 255 15.06 6.15 -5.65
CA ILE A 255 14.25 6.82 -6.67
C ILE A 255 15.00 8.00 -7.31
N ASP A 256 15.68 8.83 -6.52
CA ASP A 256 16.46 9.98 -7.01
C ASP A 256 17.56 9.56 -8.00
N GLY A 257 18.02 8.32 -7.89
CA GLY A 257 18.99 7.73 -8.82
C GLY A 257 18.36 7.20 -10.12
N LEU A 258 17.04 7.12 -10.23
CA LEU A 258 16.36 6.56 -11.40
C LEU A 258 15.97 7.63 -12.42
N PRO A 259 15.97 7.30 -13.72
CA PRO A 259 15.29 8.10 -14.74
C PRO A 259 13.81 8.32 -14.38
N ALA A 260 13.31 9.53 -14.60
CA ALA A 260 11.93 9.91 -14.24
C ALA A 260 10.86 8.94 -14.80
N GLU A 261 11.07 8.44 -16.01
CA GLU A 261 10.18 7.48 -16.67
C GLU A 261 10.13 6.12 -15.94
N LEU A 262 11.25 5.65 -15.38
CA LEU A 262 11.26 4.43 -14.56
C LEU A 262 10.61 4.64 -13.19
N VAL A 263 10.62 5.88 -12.68
CA VAL A 263 9.88 6.23 -11.45
C VAL A 263 8.37 6.20 -11.71
N LEU A 264 7.91 6.70 -12.86
CA LEU A 264 6.51 6.59 -13.26
C LEU A 264 6.09 5.14 -13.47
N LEU A 265 6.93 4.32 -14.10
CA LEU A 265 6.69 2.89 -14.23
C LEU A 265 6.58 2.19 -12.87
N LEU A 266 7.47 2.53 -11.92
CA LEU A 266 7.40 1.97 -10.56
C LEU A 266 6.10 2.37 -9.84
N ARG A 267 5.63 3.61 -10.03
CA ARG A 267 4.34 4.08 -9.51
C ARG A 267 3.16 3.34 -10.15
N ALA A 268 3.22 3.08 -11.46
CA ALA A 268 2.22 2.26 -12.15
C ALA A 268 2.19 0.82 -11.60
N ILE A 269 3.35 0.21 -11.34
CA ILE A 269 3.44 -1.11 -10.68
C ILE A 269 2.75 -1.09 -9.31
N ALA A 270 2.93 -0.02 -8.53
CA ALA A 270 2.29 0.13 -7.23
C ALA A 270 0.77 0.26 -7.31
N ILE A 271 0.25 0.99 -8.31
CA ILE A 271 -1.18 1.16 -8.55
C ILE A 271 -1.81 -0.13 -9.05
N CYS A 272 -1.20 -0.78 -10.04
CA CYS A 272 -1.73 -2.00 -10.63
C CYS A 272 -1.60 -3.21 -9.71
N ASN A 273 -0.65 -3.20 -8.77
CA ASN A 273 -0.46 -4.22 -7.72
C ASN A 273 -0.64 -5.68 -8.19
N GLY A 274 -0.07 -6.02 -9.35
CA GLY A 274 -0.14 -7.38 -9.91
C GLY A 274 -1.47 -7.77 -10.55
N ILE A 275 -2.41 -6.84 -10.74
CA ILE A 275 -3.66 -7.07 -11.47
C ILE A 275 -3.42 -7.10 -12.99
N LEU A 276 -2.55 -6.22 -13.49
CA LEU A 276 -2.24 -6.10 -14.91
C LEU A 276 -0.92 -6.78 -15.28
N ASP A 277 -0.87 -7.30 -16.51
CA ASP A 277 0.37 -7.75 -17.11
C ASP A 277 1.30 -6.57 -17.41
N PHE A 278 2.60 -6.84 -17.44
CA PHE A 278 3.60 -5.78 -17.44
C PHE A 278 3.56 -4.86 -18.66
N ASP A 279 3.13 -5.34 -19.81
CA ASP A 279 3.01 -4.51 -21.01
C ASP A 279 1.94 -3.42 -20.80
N LEU A 280 0.80 -3.78 -20.18
CA LEU A 280 -0.23 -2.82 -19.78
C LEU A 280 0.29 -1.87 -18.69
N VAL A 281 1.08 -2.37 -17.74
CA VAL A 281 1.72 -1.52 -16.72
C VAL A 281 2.69 -0.51 -17.36
N CYS A 282 3.41 -0.91 -18.41
CA CYS A 282 4.26 -0.01 -19.21
C CYS A 282 3.43 1.08 -19.88
N THR A 283 2.24 0.73 -20.40
CA THR A 283 1.28 1.71 -20.93
C THR A 283 0.81 2.68 -19.85
N VAL A 284 0.41 2.19 -18.67
CA VAL A 284 0.00 3.03 -17.53
C VAL A 284 1.11 3.99 -17.10
N GLY A 285 2.34 3.51 -17.04
CA GLY A 285 3.52 4.29 -16.66
C GLY A 285 4.01 5.25 -17.74
N GLY A 286 3.47 5.19 -18.96
CA GLY A 286 3.93 5.97 -20.10
C GLY A 286 5.39 5.68 -20.46
N LEU A 287 5.74 4.40 -20.65
CA LEU A 287 7.08 3.97 -21.04
C LEU A 287 7.27 4.05 -22.57
N HIS A 288 8.14 4.94 -23.03
CA HIS A 288 8.46 5.23 -24.43
C HIS A 288 9.96 5.12 -24.72
N SER A 289 10.84 5.61 -23.82
CA SER A 289 12.29 5.71 -24.10
C SER A 289 13.07 4.44 -23.78
N TRP A 290 12.41 3.44 -23.19
CA TRP A 290 13.02 2.20 -22.75
C TRP A 290 12.27 1.01 -23.33
N SER A 291 13.01 -0.04 -23.70
CA SER A 291 12.37 -1.33 -23.94
C SER A 291 11.84 -1.91 -22.63
N ALA A 292 10.66 -2.53 -22.66
CA ALA A 292 10.03 -3.12 -21.49
C ALA A 292 10.97 -4.11 -20.75
N PRO A 293 11.69 -5.05 -21.42
CA PRO A 293 12.62 -5.94 -20.73
C PRO A 293 13.75 -5.20 -20.00
N ARG A 294 14.29 -4.14 -20.59
CA ARG A 294 15.36 -3.35 -19.99
C ARG A 294 14.87 -2.55 -18.79
N ALA A 295 13.68 -1.95 -18.87
CA ALA A 295 13.04 -1.24 -17.77
C ALA A 295 12.75 -2.19 -16.59
N ARG A 296 12.20 -3.38 -16.88
CA ARG A 296 11.98 -4.45 -15.90
C ARG A 296 13.26 -4.85 -15.21
N ALA A 297 14.30 -5.18 -15.98
CA ALA A 297 15.59 -5.55 -15.44
C ALA A 297 16.16 -4.43 -14.56
N MET A 298 16.06 -3.17 -14.98
CA MET A 298 16.56 -2.04 -14.19
C MET A 298 15.86 -1.91 -12.83
N LEU A 299 14.53 -2.00 -12.79
CA LEU A 299 13.75 -1.89 -11.54
C LEU A 299 13.96 -3.10 -10.61
N HIS A 300 14.01 -4.30 -11.20
CA HIS A 300 14.30 -5.53 -10.48
C HIS A 300 15.70 -5.52 -9.88
N ASN A 301 16.69 -5.14 -10.68
CA ASN A 301 18.09 -5.02 -10.24
C ASN A 301 18.24 -3.91 -9.23
N ALA A 302 17.43 -2.85 -9.28
CA ALA A 302 17.41 -1.84 -8.23
C ALA A 302 16.87 -2.39 -6.89
N GLY A 303 16.29 -3.59 -6.87
CA GLY A 303 15.68 -4.22 -5.71
C GLY A 303 14.29 -3.68 -5.39
N LEU A 304 13.64 -3.02 -6.37
CA LEU A 304 12.39 -2.29 -6.18
C LEU A 304 11.15 -3.10 -6.55
N THR A 305 11.31 -4.13 -7.37
CA THR A 305 10.22 -4.97 -7.87
C THR A 305 10.54 -6.46 -7.76
N THR A 306 9.53 -7.31 -7.90
CA THR A 306 9.69 -8.77 -8.05
C THR A 306 10.04 -9.16 -9.49
N SER A 307 10.49 -10.40 -9.70
CA SER A 307 10.89 -10.96 -11.01
C SER A 307 9.74 -11.59 -11.83
N GLY A 308 8.51 -11.59 -11.31
CA GLY A 308 7.37 -12.28 -11.94
C GLY A 308 6.81 -11.58 -13.17
N GLY A 309 6.03 -12.30 -13.99
CA GLY A 309 5.36 -11.74 -15.18
C GLY A 309 4.52 -10.51 -14.87
N ARG A 310 3.83 -10.54 -13.73
CA ARG A 310 3.12 -9.43 -13.09
C ARG A 310 3.99 -8.88 -11.96
N PRO A 311 4.74 -7.78 -12.19
CA PRO A 311 5.64 -7.29 -11.17
C PRO A 311 4.86 -6.71 -10.00
N LEU A 312 5.35 -7.00 -8.80
CA LEU A 312 4.92 -6.37 -7.56
C LEU A 312 6.06 -5.50 -7.03
N LEU A 313 5.74 -4.55 -6.16
CA LEU A 313 6.77 -3.87 -5.39
C LEU A 313 7.51 -4.88 -4.51
N ALA A 314 8.82 -4.68 -4.37
CA ALA A 314 9.59 -5.43 -3.39
C ALA A 314 9.04 -5.14 -2.00
N ALA A 315 9.02 -6.14 -1.12
CA ALA A 315 8.30 -6.06 0.16
C ALA A 315 8.67 -4.80 0.98
N TRP A 316 9.92 -4.36 0.96
CA TRP A 316 10.39 -3.18 1.72
C TRP A 316 9.95 -1.83 1.13
N VAL A 317 9.39 -1.79 -0.08
CA VAL A 317 8.91 -0.57 -0.74
C VAL A 317 7.42 -0.38 -0.42
N SER A 318 7.08 0.76 0.18
CA SER A 318 5.69 1.12 0.47
C SER A 318 5.06 1.82 -0.74
N ALA A 319 3.92 1.30 -1.21
CA ALA A 319 3.11 1.92 -2.26
C ALA A 319 2.68 3.34 -1.85
N ASP A 320 2.15 3.52 -0.63
CA ASP A 320 1.72 4.83 -0.12
C ASP A 320 2.83 5.87 -0.19
N ARG A 321 4.05 5.50 0.23
CA ARG A 321 5.22 6.40 0.19
C ARG A 321 5.63 6.76 -1.22
N LEU A 322 5.63 5.78 -2.12
CA LEU A 322 5.98 5.98 -3.52
C LEU A 322 4.99 6.92 -4.22
N LEU A 323 3.70 6.78 -3.90
CA LEU A 323 2.61 7.59 -4.43
C LEU A 323 2.53 8.97 -3.76
N ALA A 324 2.93 9.12 -2.49
CA ALA A 324 2.88 10.38 -1.75
C ALA A 324 3.62 11.53 -2.45
N GLY A 325 4.73 11.25 -3.13
CA GLY A 325 5.50 12.22 -3.92
C GLY A 325 4.91 12.54 -5.31
N MET A 326 3.71 12.06 -5.62
CA MET A 326 3.02 12.29 -6.89
C MET A 326 1.91 13.34 -6.71
N PRO A 327 1.81 14.35 -7.61
CA PRO A 327 0.67 15.26 -7.64
C PRO A 327 -0.66 14.51 -7.67
N VAL A 328 -1.63 14.97 -6.87
CA VAL A 328 -2.93 14.28 -6.71
C VAL A 328 -3.61 14.05 -8.06
N ALA A 329 -3.67 15.07 -8.93
CA ALA A 329 -4.27 14.94 -10.25
C ALA A 329 -3.57 13.90 -11.15
N GLN A 330 -2.24 13.82 -11.07
CA GLN A 330 -1.48 12.82 -11.84
C GLN A 330 -1.72 11.41 -11.30
N ARG A 331 -1.80 11.25 -9.98
CA ARG A 331 -2.14 9.98 -9.33
C ARG A 331 -3.55 9.52 -9.71
N GLU A 332 -4.53 10.42 -9.62
CA GLU A 332 -5.90 10.15 -10.04
C GLU A 332 -5.96 9.72 -11.51
N SER A 333 -5.33 10.47 -12.42
CA SER A 333 -5.27 10.12 -13.85
C SER A 333 -4.65 8.75 -14.10
N MET A 334 -3.59 8.39 -13.37
CA MET A 334 -2.92 7.10 -13.51
C MET A 334 -3.79 5.94 -13.01
N HIS A 335 -4.50 6.11 -11.88
CA HIS A 335 -5.48 5.12 -11.41
C HIS A 335 -6.64 4.94 -12.41
N VAL A 336 -7.19 6.03 -12.96
CA VAL A 336 -8.26 5.94 -13.97
C VAL A 336 -7.77 5.19 -15.20
N HIS A 337 -6.56 5.51 -15.67
CA HIS A 337 -5.98 4.83 -16.83
C HIS A 337 -5.74 3.34 -16.57
N ALA A 338 -5.22 2.97 -15.40
CA ALA A 338 -5.03 1.59 -14.99
C ALA A 338 -6.35 0.81 -14.89
N ALA A 339 -7.39 1.42 -14.30
CA ALA A 339 -8.71 0.80 -14.18
C ALA A 339 -9.35 0.54 -15.55
N ARG A 340 -9.28 1.52 -16.47
CA ARG A 340 -9.78 1.37 -17.85
C ARG A 340 -9.05 0.25 -18.59
N LEU A 341 -7.73 0.19 -18.51
CA LEU A 341 -6.97 -0.89 -19.14
C LEU A 341 -7.30 -2.26 -18.54
N GLY A 342 -7.45 -2.34 -17.22
CA GLY A 342 -7.88 -3.58 -16.55
C GLY A 342 -9.26 -4.04 -17.00
N HIS A 343 -10.22 -3.13 -17.14
CA HIS A 343 -11.54 -3.46 -17.67
C HIS A 343 -11.46 -3.94 -19.13
N LEU A 344 -10.76 -3.23 -20.00
CA LEU A 344 -10.62 -3.59 -21.42
C LEU A 344 -9.87 -4.91 -21.62
N SER A 345 -8.95 -5.26 -20.73
CA SER A 345 -8.22 -6.53 -20.76
C SER A 345 -8.94 -7.68 -20.02
N ALA A 346 -10.19 -7.47 -19.58
CA ALA A 346 -10.96 -8.42 -18.78
C ALA A 346 -10.17 -8.96 -17.56
N ALA A 347 -9.45 -8.07 -16.87
CA ALA A 347 -8.83 -8.39 -15.59
C ALA A 347 -9.92 -8.69 -14.53
N GLU A 348 -9.54 -9.40 -13.47
CA GLU A 348 -10.46 -9.79 -12.40
C GLU A 348 -11.13 -8.55 -11.76
N ASP A 349 -12.46 -8.59 -11.63
CA ASP A 349 -13.26 -7.47 -11.12
C ASP A 349 -12.80 -7.00 -9.73
N THR A 350 -12.41 -7.91 -8.84
CA THR A 350 -11.89 -7.58 -7.49
C THR A 350 -10.62 -6.72 -7.58
N GLY A 351 -9.73 -7.05 -8.52
CA GLY A 351 -8.52 -6.30 -8.79
C GLY A 351 -8.78 -4.92 -9.39
N VAL A 352 -9.67 -4.85 -10.39
CA VAL A 352 -10.06 -3.58 -11.02
C VAL A 352 -10.78 -2.67 -10.00
N ALA A 353 -11.64 -3.24 -9.18
CA ALA A 353 -12.32 -2.55 -8.08
C ALA A 353 -11.33 -1.97 -7.05
N ALA A 354 -10.27 -2.71 -6.71
CA ALA A 354 -9.21 -2.21 -5.84
C ALA A 354 -8.48 -0.99 -6.44
N ILE A 355 -8.27 -0.96 -7.77
CA ILE A 355 -7.69 0.21 -8.46
C ILE A 355 -8.67 1.40 -8.44
N LEU A 356 -9.96 1.16 -8.66
CA LEU A 356 -11.04 2.17 -8.63
C LEU A 356 -11.22 2.82 -7.25
N LEU A 357 -10.86 2.15 -6.15
CA LEU A 357 -10.87 2.76 -4.81
C LEU A 357 -9.87 3.93 -4.69
N GLY A 358 -8.87 4.01 -5.57
CA GLY A 358 -7.93 5.14 -5.64
C GLY A 358 -8.37 6.28 -6.55
N THR A 359 -9.55 6.22 -7.17
CA THR A 359 -10.10 7.26 -8.05
C THR A 359 -11.26 8.02 -7.40
N LYS A 360 -11.48 9.25 -7.87
CA LYS A 360 -12.80 9.90 -7.81
C LYS A 360 -13.75 9.24 -8.81
N ALA A 361 -15.04 9.55 -8.68
CA ALA A 361 -16.05 9.11 -9.64
C ALA A 361 -15.60 9.38 -11.09
N ILE A 362 -15.57 8.34 -11.91
CA ILE A 362 -15.14 8.42 -13.31
C ILE A 362 -16.33 8.58 -14.28
N GLY A 363 -17.55 8.28 -13.82
CA GLY A 363 -18.79 8.47 -14.58
C GLY A 363 -18.99 7.46 -15.70
N GLU A 364 -18.36 6.29 -15.61
CA GLU A 364 -18.48 5.22 -16.60
C GLU A 364 -19.33 4.08 -16.03
N SER A 365 -20.36 3.63 -16.77
CA SER A 365 -21.35 2.65 -16.28
C SER A 365 -20.71 1.33 -15.85
N TRP A 366 -19.70 0.85 -16.58
CA TRP A 366 -18.99 -0.38 -16.26
C TRP A 366 -18.33 -0.35 -14.87
N ALA A 367 -17.97 0.83 -14.35
CA ALA A 367 -17.32 0.95 -13.05
C ALA A 367 -18.28 0.57 -11.92
N VAL A 368 -19.57 0.94 -12.04
CA VAL A 368 -20.62 0.55 -11.10
C VAL A 368 -20.76 -0.97 -11.08
N ASP A 369 -20.82 -1.58 -12.26
CA ASP A 369 -21.00 -3.02 -12.38
C ASP A 369 -19.80 -3.81 -11.83
N VAL A 370 -18.58 -3.35 -12.10
CA VAL A 370 -17.34 -3.94 -11.53
C VAL A 370 -17.34 -3.83 -10.00
N LEU A 371 -17.64 -2.65 -9.45
CA LEU A 371 -17.69 -2.44 -8.00
C LEU A 371 -18.74 -3.32 -7.32
N ARG A 372 -19.93 -3.47 -7.92
CA ARG A 372 -21.00 -4.34 -7.41
C ARG A 372 -20.63 -5.82 -7.46
N ARG A 373 -20.09 -6.31 -8.58
CA ARG A 373 -19.65 -7.71 -8.70
C ARG A 373 -18.52 -8.04 -7.72
N ALA A 374 -17.55 -7.15 -7.56
CA ALA A 374 -16.49 -7.30 -6.57
C ALA A 374 -17.05 -7.28 -5.13
N ALA A 375 -18.00 -6.40 -4.82
CA ALA A 375 -18.65 -6.35 -3.52
C ALA A 375 -19.41 -7.65 -3.21
N ALA A 376 -20.16 -8.18 -4.19
CA ALA A 376 -20.86 -9.45 -4.06
C ALA A 376 -19.89 -10.61 -3.76
N TRP A 377 -18.73 -10.64 -4.43
CA TRP A 377 -17.68 -11.62 -4.15
C TRP A 377 -17.17 -11.53 -2.71
N HIS A 378 -16.85 -10.32 -2.22
CA HIS A 378 -16.38 -10.11 -0.86
C HIS A 378 -17.46 -10.47 0.18
N ASN A 379 -18.72 -10.14 -0.08
CA ASN A 379 -19.84 -10.47 0.79
C ASN A 379 -20.03 -12.00 0.90
N LEU A 380 -19.95 -12.72 -0.22
CA LEU A 380 -19.98 -14.19 -0.22
C LEU A 380 -18.80 -14.82 0.54
N ALA A 381 -17.64 -14.16 0.54
CA ALA A 381 -16.47 -14.57 1.32
C ALA A 381 -16.55 -14.18 2.81
N GLY A 382 -17.60 -13.46 3.24
CA GLY A 382 -17.78 -12.98 4.61
C GLY A 382 -17.00 -11.70 4.95
N ASP A 383 -16.40 -11.03 3.96
CA ASP A 383 -15.70 -9.74 4.13
C ASP A 383 -16.67 -8.58 3.88
N THR A 384 -17.57 -8.37 4.83
CA THR A 384 -18.58 -7.31 4.84
C THR A 384 -17.94 -5.92 4.75
N VAL A 385 -16.83 -5.69 5.44
CA VAL A 385 -16.10 -4.42 5.44
C VAL A 385 -15.62 -4.04 4.04
N ALA A 386 -15.03 -4.97 3.30
CA ALA A 386 -14.62 -4.72 1.91
C ALA A 386 -15.81 -4.48 1.00
N ALA A 387 -16.89 -5.27 1.13
CA ALA A 387 -18.10 -5.13 0.34
C ALA A 387 -18.77 -3.76 0.55
N THR A 388 -18.96 -3.33 1.79
CA THR A 388 -19.49 -2.01 2.16
C THR A 388 -18.65 -0.88 1.57
N LYS A 389 -17.31 -0.99 1.63
CA LYS A 389 -16.40 0.00 1.05
C LYS A 389 -16.56 0.14 -0.47
N LEU A 390 -16.74 -0.98 -1.16
CA LEU A 390 -16.94 -1.03 -2.62
C LEU A 390 -18.31 -0.47 -3.03
N LEU A 391 -19.39 -0.87 -2.36
CA LEU A 391 -20.74 -0.35 -2.64
C LEU A 391 -20.87 1.13 -2.29
N SER A 392 -20.27 1.58 -1.17
CA SER A 392 -20.16 3.01 -0.82
C SER A 392 -19.41 3.84 -1.87
N ARG A 393 -18.49 3.22 -2.60
CA ARG A 393 -17.81 3.86 -3.74
C ARG A 393 -18.69 3.87 -4.99
N ALA A 394 -19.48 2.82 -5.21
CA ALA A 394 -20.41 2.68 -6.34
C ALA A 394 -21.56 3.70 -6.27
N THR A 395 -22.08 4.01 -5.08
CA THR A 395 -23.11 5.05 -4.91
C THR A 395 -22.68 6.43 -5.42
N ARG A 396 -21.36 6.69 -5.45
CA ARG A 396 -20.78 7.95 -5.93
C ARG A 396 -20.56 7.99 -7.45
N GLU A 397 -20.57 6.84 -8.14
CA GLU A 397 -20.43 6.77 -9.60
C GLU A 397 -21.75 7.01 -10.34
N THR A 398 -22.84 6.56 -9.73
CA THR A 398 -24.12 6.45 -10.42
C THR A 398 -24.93 7.74 -10.36
N GLY A 399 -25.24 8.31 -11.53
CA GLY A 399 -26.26 9.36 -11.68
C GLY A 399 -27.66 8.85 -12.02
N ASP A 400 -27.79 7.57 -12.40
CA ASP A 400 -29.08 6.91 -12.67
C ASP A 400 -29.82 6.56 -11.36
N PRO A 401 -31.04 7.09 -11.13
CA PRO A 401 -31.78 6.82 -9.91
C PRO A 401 -32.04 5.33 -9.64
N VAL A 402 -32.26 4.53 -10.69
CA VAL A 402 -32.57 3.10 -10.55
C VAL A 402 -31.34 2.32 -10.11
N ALA A 403 -30.21 2.50 -10.80
CA ALA A 403 -28.95 1.88 -10.39
C ALA A 403 -28.48 2.39 -9.01
N HIS A 404 -28.74 3.66 -8.66
CA HIS A 404 -28.41 4.18 -7.34
C HIS A 404 -29.23 3.50 -6.23
N ALA A 405 -30.55 3.34 -6.43
CA ALA A 405 -31.42 2.62 -5.52
C ALA A 405 -31.00 1.14 -5.34
N LYS A 406 -30.59 0.47 -6.43
CA LYS A 406 -30.07 -0.92 -6.35
C LYS A 406 -28.81 -1.02 -5.50
N VAL A 407 -27.85 -0.12 -5.69
CA VAL A 407 -26.60 -0.12 -4.90
C VAL A 407 -26.88 0.19 -3.42
N LEU A 408 -27.78 1.13 -3.13
CA LEU A 408 -28.17 1.43 -1.75
C LEU A 408 -28.89 0.27 -1.07
N LEU A 409 -29.72 -0.47 -1.81
CA LEU A 409 -30.38 -1.66 -1.31
C LEU A 409 -29.35 -2.74 -0.95
N GLU A 410 -28.43 -3.06 -1.87
CA GLU A 410 -27.33 -4.02 -1.63
C GLU A 410 -26.46 -3.60 -0.43
N LEU A 411 -26.16 -2.31 -0.31
CA LEU A 411 -25.37 -1.77 0.80
C LEU A 411 -26.11 -1.91 2.13
N GLY A 412 -27.40 -1.54 2.14
CA GLY A 412 -28.25 -1.67 3.32
C GLY A 412 -28.40 -3.11 3.77
N GLU A 413 -28.57 -4.07 2.85
CA GLU A 413 -28.65 -5.50 3.15
C GLU A 413 -27.41 -6.02 3.89
N ILE A 414 -26.21 -5.64 3.46
CA ILE A 414 -24.96 -6.04 4.12
C ILE A 414 -24.84 -5.42 5.52
N GLU A 415 -25.29 -4.18 5.67
CA GLU A 415 -25.16 -3.42 6.93
C GLU A 415 -26.16 -3.84 8.02
N LEU A 416 -27.21 -4.60 7.71
CA LEU A 416 -28.31 -4.94 8.63
C LEU A 416 -27.86 -5.57 9.95
N LEU A 417 -26.76 -6.34 9.95
CA LEU A 417 -26.26 -7.03 11.14
C LEU A 417 -25.16 -6.27 11.87
N GLU A 418 -24.33 -5.50 11.14
CA GLU A 418 -23.13 -4.88 11.70
C GLU A 418 -23.31 -3.39 12.02
N SER A 419 -24.17 -2.69 11.28
CA SER A 419 -24.33 -1.23 11.37
C SER A 419 -25.78 -0.83 11.08
N THR A 420 -26.65 -1.09 12.05
CA THR A 420 -28.09 -0.91 11.90
C THR A 420 -28.49 0.53 11.58
N GLU A 421 -27.79 1.52 12.12
CA GLU A 421 -28.06 2.94 11.81
C GLU A 421 -27.67 3.31 10.36
N ALA A 422 -26.65 2.66 9.80
CA ALA A 422 -26.29 2.85 8.39
C ALA A 422 -27.30 2.16 7.47
N ALA A 423 -27.71 0.93 7.81
CA ALA A 423 -28.76 0.21 7.10
C ALA A 423 -30.08 1.00 7.10
N ASP A 424 -30.52 1.49 8.25
CA ASP A 424 -31.73 2.32 8.39
C ASP A 424 -31.68 3.56 7.47
N ARG A 425 -30.51 4.19 7.37
CA ARG A 425 -30.30 5.36 6.50
C ARG A 425 -30.34 4.97 5.02
N HIS A 426 -29.58 3.97 4.60
CA HIS A 426 -29.47 3.61 3.19
C HIS A 426 -30.74 2.96 2.64
N LEU A 427 -31.35 2.02 3.38
CA LEU A 427 -32.65 1.45 3.02
C LEU A 427 -33.75 2.52 3.04
N GLY A 428 -33.70 3.43 4.00
CA GLY A 428 -34.65 4.54 4.04
C GLY A 428 -34.55 5.46 2.82
N GLN A 429 -33.33 5.71 2.33
CA GLN A 429 -33.09 6.45 1.08
C GLN A 429 -33.66 5.74 -0.14
N VAL A 430 -33.66 4.40 -0.20
CA VAL A 430 -34.30 3.64 -1.29
C VAL A 430 -35.81 3.87 -1.29
N ILE A 431 -36.47 3.84 -0.12
CA ILE A 431 -37.93 4.00 -0.03
C ILE A 431 -38.38 5.37 -0.57
N VAL A 432 -37.62 6.42 -0.27
CA VAL A 432 -37.93 7.81 -0.68
C VAL A 432 -37.15 8.28 -1.90
N SER A 433 -36.46 7.39 -2.61
CA SER A 433 -35.64 7.77 -3.77
C SER A 433 -36.53 8.30 -4.90
N GLU A 434 -36.09 9.37 -5.56
CA GLU A 434 -36.76 9.88 -6.75
C GLU A 434 -36.69 8.88 -7.91
N GLY A 435 -37.78 8.69 -8.65
CA GLY A 435 -37.83 7.79 -9.81
C GLY A 435 -39.24 7.24 -10.07
N GLY A 436 -39.38 6.55 -11.20
CA GLY A 436 -40.65 6.01 -11.67
C GLY A 436 -41.02 4.66 -11.05
N PRO A 437 -42.03 3.97 -11.64
CA PRO A 437 -42.51 2.66 -11.18
C PRO A 437 -41.42 1.58 -11.13
N GLU A 438 -40.36 1.70 -11.93
CA GLU A 438 -39.24 0.75 -11.97
C GLU A 438 -38.47 0.62 -10.64
N ILE A 439 -38.60 1.59 -9.73
CA ILE A 439 -38.01 1.53 -8.37
C ILE A 439 -38.99 0.91 -7.37
N GLY A 440 -40.28 0.77 -7.69
CA GLY A 440 -41.34 0.22 -6.83
C GLY A 440 -40.93 -1.05 -6.08
N PRO A 441 -40.46 -2.10 -6.78
CA PRO A 441 -40.01 -3.34 -6.13
C PRO A 441 -38.84 -3.16 -5.16
N LEU A 442 -37.93 -2.20 -5.45
CA LEU A 442 -36.79 -1.89 -4.57
C LEU A 442 -37.26 -1.17 -3.31
N ARG A 443 -38.26 -0.28 -3.41
CA ARG A 443 -38.88 0.40 -2.26
C ARG A 443 -39.57 -0.61 -1.35
N VAL A 444 -40.33 -1.55 -1.92
CA VAL A 444 -41.00 -2.62 -1.16
C VAL A 444 -39.96 -3.44 -0.42
N ARG A 445 -38.92 -3.91 -1.11
CA ARG A 445 -37.86 -4.71 -0.49
C ARG A 445 -37.14 -3.96 0.64
N ALA A 446 -36.82 -2.69 0.45
CA ALA A 446 -36.20 -1.88 1.50
C ALA A 446 -37.11 -1.71 2.72
N ALA A 447 -38.41 -1.46 2.51
CA ALA A 447 -39.39 -1.33 3.59
C ALA A 447 -39.59 -2.66 4.34
N ASP A 448 -39.63 -3.78 3.63
CA ASP A 448 -39.71 -5.13 4.20
C ASP A 448 -38.50 -5.44 5.08
N LEU A 449 -37.28 -5.16 4.61
CA LEU A 449 -36.05 -5.34 5.40
C LEU A 449 -36.03 -4.49 6.67
N LEU A 450 -36.47 -3.22 6.58
CA LEU A 450 -36.59 -2.35 7.75
C LEU A 450 -37.67 -2.83 8.73
N PHE A 451 -38.79 -3.34 8.22
CA PHE A 451 -39.86 -3.89 9.04
C PHE A 451 -39.40 -5.15 9.77
N ALA A 452 -38.78 -6.11 9.06
CA ALA A 452 -38.23 -7.34 9.63
C ALA A 452 -37.15 -7.07 10.69
N ARG A 453 -36.40 -5.96 10.55
CA ARG A 453 -35.42 -5.46 11.53
C ARG A 453 -36.06 -4.81 12.77
N GLY A 454 -37.37 -4.57 12.78
CA GLY A 454 -38.10 -3.94 13.89
C GLY A 454 -38.12 -2.40 13.84
N ALA A 455 -37.87 -1.79 12.66
CA ALA A 455 -37.92 -0.35 12.49
C ALA A 455 -39.32 0.15 12.05
N GLY A 456 -40.40 -0.37 12.64
CA GLY A 456 -41.78 -0.08 12.25
C GLY A 456 -42.11 1.42 12.19
N MET A 457 -41.69 2.20 13.19
CA MET A 457 -41.86 3.66 13.21
C MET A 457 -41.19 4.37 12.02
N LEU A 458 -40.04 3.87 11.57
CA LEU A 458 -39.32 4.43 10.41
C LEU A 458 -40.03 4.02 9.11
N VAL A 459 -40.40 2.75 8.98
CA VAL A 459 -41.17 2.22 7.83
C VAL A 459 -42.43 3.04 7.62
N ARG A 460 -43.26 3.21 8.67
CA ARG A 460 -44.50 3.99 8.61
C ARG A 460 -44.30 5.40 8.08
N ARG A 461 -43.27 6.11 8.55
CA ARG A 461 -42.95 7.47 8.12
C ARG A 461 -42.50 7.53 6.66
N LEU A 462 -41.65 6.59 6.26
CA LEU A 462 -41.06 6.58 4.92
C LEU A 462 -42.06 6.13 3.86
N THR A 463 -42.87 5.11 4.13
CA THR A 463 -43.93 4.65 3.20
C THR A 463 -45.01 5.72 2.99
N ALA A 464 -45.41 6.45 4.04
CA ALA A 464 -46.32 7.59 3.90
C ALA A 464 -45.72 8.71 3.03
N THR A 465 -44.40 8.91 3.09
CA THR A 465 -43.71 9.88 2.22
C THR A 465 -43.67 9.39 0.78
N ALA A 466 -43.30 8.13 0.57
CA ALA A 466 -43.23 7.52 -0.76
C ALA A 466 -44.59 7.52 -1.49
N TYR A 467 -45.68 7.25 -0.76
CA TYR A 467 -47.05 7.26 -1.28
C TYR A 467 -47.47 8.64 -1.81
N ARG A 468 -47.08 9.72 -1.14
CA ARG A 468 -47.44 11.10 -1.56
C ARG A 468 -46.61 11.60 -2.75
N SER A 469 -45.36 11.18 -2.82
CA SER A 469 -44.35 11.85 -3.66
C SER A 469 -44.07 11.14 -4.98
N HIS A 470 -44.46 9.88 -5.18
CA HIS A 470 -43.97 9.08 -6.29
C HIS A 470 -45.05 8.34 -7.07
N ARG A 471 -44.85 8.23 -8.39
CA ARG A 471 -45.63 7.33 -9.26
C ARG A 471 -45.13 5.91 -9.05
N LEU A 472 -45.97 5.10 -8.41
CA LEU A 472 -45.77 3.67 -8.21
C LEU A 472 -46.67 2.89 -9.17
N ASP A 473 -46.26 1.69 -9.56
CA ASP A 473 -47.20 0.69 -10.10
C ASP A 473 -48.17 0.23 -9.01
N GLU A 474 -49.30 -0.33 -9.43
CA GLU A 474 -50.40 -0.73 -8.54
C GLU A 474 -49.95 -1.79 -7.51
N GLU A 475 -49.18 -2.79 -7.96
CA GLU A 475 -48.67 -3.88 -7.11
C GLU A 475 -47.73 -3.35 -6.01
N SER A 476 -46.72 -2.56 -6.38
CA SER A 476 -45.79 -1.96 -5.43
C SER A 476 -46.49 -0.98 -4.48
N THR A 477 -47.54 -0.31 -4.94
CA THR A 477 -48.37 0.55 -4.09
C THR A 477 -49.06 -0.26 -3.01
N ASP A 478 -49.73 -1.34 -3.38
CA ASP A 478 -50.45 -2.20 -2.43
C ASP A 478 -49.50 -2.86 -1.42
N GLN A 479 -48.33 -3.32 -1.86
CA GLN A 479 -47.31 -3.89 -0.97
C GLN A 479 -46.73 -2.86 0.01
N LEU A 480 -46.45 -1.63 -0.43
CA LEU A 480 -45.98 -0.55 0.46
C LEU A 480 -47.06 -0.10 1.45
N LEU A 481 -48.33 -0.06 1.03
CA LEU A 481 -49.46 0.23 1.93
C LEU A 481 -49.66 -0.88 2.96
N ALA A 482 -49.53 -2.13 2.55
CA ALA A 482 -49.59 -3.26 3.48
C ALA A 482 -48.51 -3.15 4.56
N LEU A 483 -47.26 -2.88 4.19
CA LEU A 483 -46.16 -2.63 5.13
C LEU A 483 -46.41 -1.40 6.01
N HIS A 484 -47.04 -0.35 5.47
CA HIS A 484 -47.42 0.83 6.26
C HIS A 484 -48.40 0.49 7.40
N TRP A 485 -49.47 -0.24 7.10
CA TRP A 485 -50.50 -0.61 8.08
C TRP A 485 -50.02 -1.68 9.07
N LEU A 486 -49.15 -2.61 8.64
CA LEU A 486 -48.50 -3.55 9.55
C LEU A 486 -47.60 -2.81 10.56
N ALA A 487 -46.85 -1.82 10.08
CA ALA A 487 -46.00 -0.97 10.94
C ALA A 487 -46.80 -0.03 11.85
N GLU A 488 -48.07 0.26 11.55
CA GLU A 488 -48.95 1.04 12.42
C GLU A 488 -49.39 0.26 13.68
N ASP A 489 -49.64 -1.04 13.56
CA ASP A 489 -50.01 -1.90 14.71
C ASP A 489 -48.83 -2.06 15.68
N ASP A 490 -47.60 -2.07 15.16
CA ASP A 490 -46.36 -2.13 15.95
C ASP A 490 -46.01 -0.79 16.64
N ALA A 491 -46.59 0.32 16.19
CA ALA A 491 -46.30 1.65 16.73
C ALA A 491 -47.10 1.96 18.01
N ALA A 492 -46.41 2.07 19.15
CA ALA A 492 -47.00 2.36 20.46
C ALA A 492 -47.77 3.70 20.56
N MET A 493 -47.69 4.58 19.55
CA MET A 493 -48.50 5.80 19.48
C MET A 493 -49.05 6.04 18.07
N PRO A 494 -50.33 6.44 17.93
CA PRO A 494 -50.87 6.90 16.66
C PRO A 494 -50.24 8.24 16.29
N ILE A 495 -49.38 8.24 15.27
CA ILE A 495 -48.80 9.47 14.73
C ILE A 495 -48.95 9.42 13.21
N SER A 496 -50.04 9.98 12.67
CA SER A 496 -50.06 10.80 11.45
C SER A 496 -51.51 11.15 11.07
N LEU A 497 -51.82 12.44 10.93
CA LEU A 497 -53.08 12.94 10.35
C LEU A 497 -53.05 12.96 8.79
N ASP A 498 -51.86 12.78 8.20
CA ASP A 498 -51.59 12.94 6.76
C ASP A 498 -51.09 11.64 6.08
N GLY A 499 -51.48 10.48 6.62
CA GLY A 499 -51.12 9.15 6.09
C GLY A 499 -51.98 8.71 4.88
N PRO A 500 -51.63 7.59 4.22
CA PRO A 500 -52.53 6.95 3.26
C PRO A 500 -53.88 6.61 3.89
N ALA A 501 -54.91 6.38 3.06
CA ALA A 501 -56.26 6.08 3.53
C ALA A 501 -56.27 4.88 4.50
N THR A 502 -57.19 4.91 5.47
CA THR A 502 -57.37 3.82 6.42
C THR A 502 -57.79 2.54 5.69
N LEU A 503 -57.21 1.41 6.11
CA LEU A 503 -57.56 0.09 5.61
C LEU A 503 -59.07 -0.16 5.75
N VAL A 504 -59.72 -0.54 4.65
CA VAL A 504 -61.14 -0.89 4.64
C VAL A 504 -61.34 -2.23 5.34
N ALA A 505 -62.49 -2.42 6.01
CA ALA A 505 -62.78 -3.63 6.80
C ALA A 505 -62.79 -4.93 5.97
N GLU A 506 -63.20 -4.86 4.70
CA GLU A 506 -63.30 -6.00 3.79
C GLU A 506 -62.65 -5.67 2.44
N PRO A 507 -61.31 -5.67 2.35
CA PRO A 507 -60.62 -5.28 1.14
C PRO A 507 -60.72 -6.34 0.03
N GLU A 508 -60.73 -5.87 -1.23
CA GLU A 508 -60.74 -6.75 -2.40
C GLU A 508 -59.37 -7.32 -2.73
N ASN A 509 -58.32 -6.51 -2.58
CA ASN A 509 -56.94 -6.89 -2.84
C ASN A 509 -56.43 -7.94 -1.83
N PRO A 510 -55.78 -9.04 -2.28
CA PRO A 510 -55.25 -10.10 -1.40
C PRO A 510 -54.23 -9.61 -0.35
N THR A 511 -53.30 -8.74 -0.73
CA THR A 511 -52.29 -8.15 0.17
C THR A 511 -52.95 -7.36 1.30
N GLN A 512 -53.95 -6.54 0.96
CA GLN A 512 -54.72 -5.77 1.94
C GLN A 512 -55.57 -6.68 2.85
N ALA A 513 -56.15 -7.75 2.29
CA ALA A 513 -56.89 -8.76 3.06
C ALA A 513 -55.99 -9.47 4.08
N GLY A 514 -54.72 -9.71 3.74
CA GLY A 514 -53.73 -10.25 4.66
C GLY A 514 -53.51 -9.35 5.88
N VAL A 515 -53.34 -8.05 5.67
CA VAL A 515 -53.17 -7.08 6.76
C VAL A 515 -54.42 -6.96 7.62
N ALA A 516 -55.61 -6.89 7.01
CA ALA A 516 -56.87 -6.82 7.74
C ALA A 516 -57.09 -8.08 8.60
N ALA A 517 -56.75 -9.26 8.07
CA ALA A 517 -56.78 -10.51 8.82
C ALA A 517 -55.80 -10.48 10.01
N TRP A 518 -54.59 -9.96 9.80
CA TRP A 518 -53.58 -9.79 10.86
C TRP A 518 -54.07 -8.87 11.98
N HIS A 519 -54.58 -7.68 11.68
CA HIS A 519 -55.13 -6.75 12.68
C HIS A 519 -56.30 -7.35 13.46
N LEU A 520 -57.20 -8.09 12.79
CA LEU A 520 -58.29 -8.80 13.48
C LEU A 520 -57.75 -9.87 14.43
N ALA A 521 -56.71 -10.59 14.02
CA ALA A 521 -56.06 -11.61 14.84
C ALA A 521 -55.34 -11.00 16.05
N THR A 522 -54.54 -9.95 15.87
CA THR A 522 -53.80 -9.29 16.96
C THR A 522 -54.73 -8.58 17.94
N ALA A 523 -55.83 -8.01 17.46
CA ALA A 523 -56.85 -7.40 18.31
C ALA A 523 -57.82 -8.40 18.96
N GLY A 524 -57.79 -9.68 18.56
CA GLY A 524 -58.71 -10.72 19.03
C GLY A 524 -60.18 -10.47 18.64
N ARG A 525 -60.43 -9.91 17.45
CA ARG A 525 -61.77 -9.50 16.98
C ARG A 525 -62.23 -10.33 15.78
N ASN A 526 -63.53 -10.61 15.71
CA ASN A 526 -64.23 -11.19 14.55
C ASN A 526 -63.47 -12.34 13.83
N ILE A 527 -63.32 -13.47 14.53
CA ILE A 527 -62.53 -14.63 14.07
C ILE A 527 -62.99 -15.18 12.70
N GLU A 528 -64.28 -15.13 12.41
CA GLU A 528 -64.81 -15.65 11.14
C GLU A 528 -64.39 -14.75 9.96
N LEU A 529 -64.47 -13.43 10.12
CA LEU A 529 -63.96 -12.50 9.11
C LEU A 529 -62.44 -12.63 8.94
N CYS A 530 -61.69 -12.77 10.04
CA CYS A 530 -60.24 -13.00 9.99
C CYS A 530 -59.90 -14.25 9.15
N LYS A 531 -60.59 -15.38 9.34
CA LYS A 531 -60.38 -16.60 8.54
C LYS A 531 -60.69 -16.39 7.05
N VAL A 532 -61.77 -15.66 6.72
CA VAL A 532 -62.15 -15.36 5.33
C VAL A 532 -61.07 -14.54 4.65
N LEU A 533 -60.64 -13.46 5.29
CA LEU A 533 -59.61 -12.57 4.76
C LEU A 533 -58.23 -13.26 4.68
N ALA A 534 -57.88 -14.08 5.67
CA ALA A 534 -56.64 -14.86 5.63
C ALA A 534 -56.62 -15.87 4.47
N ARG A 535 -57.73 -16.58 4.22
CA ARG A 535 -57.83 -17.49 3.06
C ARG A 535 -57.73 -16.73 1.75
N LYS A 536 -58.34 -15.54 1.67
CA LYS A 536 -58.28 -14.68 0.49
C LYS A 536 -56.85 -14.21 0.20
N ALA A 537 -56.08 -13.88 1.23
CA ALA A 537 -54.68 -13.48 1.11
C ALA A 537 -53.78 -14.63 0.62
N ILE A 538 -54.04 -15.87 1.05
CA ILE A 538 -53.22 -17.03 0.69
C ILE A 538 -53.63 -17.62 -0.67
N ALA A 539 -54.87 -17.43 -1.11
CA ALA A 539 -55.37 -17.98 -2.37
C ALA A 539 -54.80 -17.30 -3.64
N SER A 540 -54.01 -16.23 -3.49
CA SER A 540 -53.32 -15.53 -4.58
C SER A 540 -51.89 -15.99 -4.84
N ASP A 541 -51.32 -16.84 -3.97
CA ASP A 541 -50.07 -17.58 -4.19
C ASP A 541 -50.36 -18.96 -4.80
#